data_AF-A0A2H6GP23-F1
#
_entry.id   AF-A0A2H6GP23-F1
#
_cell.length_a   1.000
_cell.length_b   1.000
_cell.length_c   1.000
_cell.angle_alpha   90.00
_cell.angle_beta   90.00
_cell.angle_gamma   90.00
#
_symmetry.space_group_name_H-M   'P 1'
#
loop_
_entity.id
_entity.type
_entity.pdbx_description
1 polymer ?
#
loop_
_entity_poly.entity_id
_entity_poly.type
_entity_poly.pdbx_seq_one_letter_code
_entity_poly.pdbx_strand_id
1 'polypeptide(L)'
;MTDNKQPKTGDLSDRLSGIRSSIDEKDARIIALLQERAGLAMKTGEIKTSLGLPIRDPGREKNILKTIAGAASGPLSADSLQRIFEAVIRECRALEEEER
;
A
#
# COMPACT_ATOMS: atom_id res chain seq x y z
N MET A 1 -7.55 29.27 38.77
CA MET A 1 -7.13 30.11 37.62
C MET A 1 -6.69 29.18 36.50
N THR A 2 -7.64 28.73 35.67
CA THR A 2 -7.35 27.90 34.50
C THR A 2 -7.45 28.78 33.27
N ASP A 3 -6.31 29.22 32.75
CA ASP A 3 -6.21 29.88 31.45
C ASP A 3 -6.53 28.85 30.35
N ASN A 4 -7.82 28.69 30.06
CA ASN A 4 -8.30 27.92 28.93
C ASN A 4 -8.21 28.78 27.67
N LYS A 5 -7.01 28.93 27.11
CA LYS A 5 -6.82 29.52 25.77
C LYS A 5 -7.29 28.51 24.72
N GLN A 6 -8.55 28.62 24.31
CA GLN A 6 -9.01 27.93 23.10
C GLN A 6 -8.14 28.35 21.91
N PRO A 7 -7.69 27.41 21.07
CA PRO A 7 -6.87 27.72 19.91
C PRO A 7 -7.65 28.64 18.95
N LYS A 8 -7.00 29.70 18.46
CA LYS A 8 -7.59 30.60 17.46
C LYS A 8 -7.82 29.82 16.15
N THR A 9 -8.94 30.05 15.48
CA THR A 9 -9.35 29.33 14.26
C THR A 9 -8.29 29.33 13.15
N GLY A 10 -7.47 30.38 13.02
CA GLY A 10 -6.33 30.42 12.09
C GLY A 10 -5.24 29.38 12.39
N ASP A 11 -4.91 29.16 13.67
CA ASP A 11 -3.89 28.20 14.10
C ASP A 11 -4.31 26.74 13.78
N LEU A 12 -5.60 26.42 13.95
CA LEU A 12 -6.13 25.10 13.59
C LEU A 12 -6.10 24.87 12.07
N SER A 13 -6.37 25.91 11.28
CA SER A 13 -6.32 25.84 9.81
C SER A 13 -4.89 25.60 9.30
N ASP A 14 -3.90 26.27 9.88
CA ASP A 14 -2.50 26.11 9.51
C ASP A 14 -1.98 24.71 9.88
N ARG A 15 -2.32 24.22 11.08
CA ARG A 15 -1.98 22.86 11.51
C ARG A 15 -2.61 21.79 10.61
N LEU A 16 -3.88 21.97 10.22
CA LEU A 16 -4.56 21.06 9.30
C LEU A 16 -3.87 21.03 7.93
N SER A 17 -3.48 22.20 7.42
CA SER A 17 -2.76 22.30 6.15
C SER A 17 -1.41 21.57 6.22
N GLY A 18 -0.64 21.73 7.29
CA GLY A 18 0.62 21.01 7.48
C GLY A 18 0.47 19.49 7.54
N ILE A 19 -0.60 18.99 8.18
CA ILE A 19 -0.93 17.55 8.19
C ILE A 19 -1.25 17.07 6.77
N ARG A 20 -2.04 17.81 6.01
CA ARG A 20 -2.38 17.45 4.62
C ARG A 20 -1.14 17.39 3.73
N SER A 21 -0.25 18.37 3.80
CA SER A 21 1.01 18.31 3.05
C SER A 21 1.88 17.11 3.45
N SER A 22 1.86 16.74 4.73
CA SER A 22 2.56 15.53 5.19
C SER A 22 1.93 14.25 4.62
N ILE A 23 0.61 14.20 4.50
CA ILE A 23 -0.12 13.08 3.86
C ILE A 23 0.26 13.02 2.38
N ASP A 24 0.20 14.13 1.65
CA ASP A 24 0.53 14.18 0.22
C ASP A 24 1.95 13.65 -0.06
N GLU A 25 2.91 13.99 0.81
CA GLU A 25 4.29 13.47 0.73
C GLU A 25 4.34 11.94 0.91
N LYS A 26 3.56 11.37 1.84
CA LYS A 26 3.52 9.91 2.05
C LYS A 26 2.80 9.22 0.91
N ASP A 27 1.73 9.80 0.38
CA ASP A 27 0.99 9.25 -0.74
C ASP A 27 1.88 9.17 -1.99
N ALA A 28 2.69 10.21 -2.27
CA ALA A 28 3.67 10.18 -3.35
C ALA A 28 4.67 9.01 -3.20
N ARG A 29 5.13 8.72 -1.98
CA ARG A 29 6.03 7.59 -1.71
C ARG A 29 5.32 6.24 -1.85
N ILE A 30 4.06 6.13 -1.40
CA ILE A 30 3.26 4.93 -1.57
C ILE A 30 3.08 4.64 -3.06
N ILE A 31 2.74 5.65 -3.86
CA ILE A 31 2.60 5.51 -5.32
C ILE A 31 3.91 5.01 -5.95
N ALA A 32 5.05 5.60 -5.60
CA ALA A 32 6.35 5.16 -6.13
C ALA A 32 6.63 3.68 -5.79
N LEU A 33 6.42 3.28 -4.53
CA LEU A 33 6.61 1.89 -4.10
C LEU A 33 5.65 0.90 -4.79
N LEU A 34 4.42 1.33 -5.06
CA LEU A 34 3.46 0.51 -5.81
C LEU A 34 3.90 0.30 -7.26
N GLN A 35 4.41 1.34 -7.93
CA GLN A 35 4.95 1.24 -9.28
C GLN A 35 6.18 0.31 -9.34
N GLU A 36 7.10 0.44 -8.39
CA GLU A 36 8.25 -0.47 -8.27
C GLU A 36 7.81 -1.93 -8.06
N ARG A 37 6.83 -2.15 -7.18
CA ARG A 37 6.27 -3.49 -6.94
C ARG A 37 5.60 -4.07 -8.19
N ALA A 38 4.87 -3.25 -8.95
CA ALA A 38 4.27 -3.67 -10.22
C ALA A 38 5.34 -4.07 -11.24
N GLY A 39 6.42 -3.29 -11.36
CA GLY A 39 7.56 -3.65 -12.22
C GLY A 39 8.23 -4.97 -11.83
N LEU A 40 8.30 -5.29 -10.53
CA LEU A 40 8.77 -6.60 -10.06
C LEU A 40 7.79 -7.74 -10.39
N ALA A 41 6.48 -7.47 -10.32
CA ALA A 41 5.46 -8.43 -10.70
C ALA A 41 5.55 -8.78 -12.20
N MET A 42 5.70 -7.78 -13.08
CA MET A 42 5.87 -7.99 -14.53
C MET A 42 7.06 -8.91 -14.84
N LYS A 43 8.25 -8.61 -14.27
CA LYS A 43 9.44 -9.46 -14.41
C LYS A 43 9.19 -10.90 -13.93
N THR A 44 8.43 -11.04 -12.84
CA THR A 44 8.06 -12.37 -12.33
C THR A 44 7.11 -13.09 -13.29
N GLY A 45 6.16 -12.37 -13.88
CA GLY A 45 5.25 -12.87 -14.93
C GLY A 45 6.00 -13.38 -16.16
N GLU A 46 6.94 -12.59 -16.69
CA GLU A 46 7.80 -12.98 -17.83
C GLU A 46 8.55 -14.30 -17.57
N ILE A 47 9.11 -14.45 -16.37
CA ILE A 47 9.81 -15.67 -15.95
C ILE A 47 8.83 -16.84 -15.84
N LYS A 48 7.66 -16.65 -15.21
CA LYS A 48 6.63 -17.71 -15.10
C LYS A 48 6.17 -18.18 -16.48
N THR A 49 5.91 -17.25 -17.41
CA THR A 49 5.56 -17.55 -18.80
C THR A 49 6.65 -18.38 -19.47
N SER A 50 7.91 -17.97 -19.33
CA SER A 50 9.07 -18.70 -19.86
C SER A 50 9.21 -20.12 -19.28
N LEU A 51 8.74 -20.33 -18.04
CA LEU A 51 8.72 -21.63 -17.36
C LEU A 51 7.43 -22.43 -17.57
N GLY A 52 6.45 -21.91 -18.31
CA GLY A 52 5.12 -22.53 -18.46
C GLY A 52 4.30 -22.58 -17.17
N LEU A 53 4.61 -21.73 -16.19
CA LEU A 53 3.92 -21.66 -14.91
C LEU A 53 2.69 -20.73 -14.98
N PRO A 54 1.64 -20.99 -14.18
CA PRO A 54 0.51 -20.07 -14.08
C PRO A 54 0.94 -18.73 -13.45
N ILE A 55 0.37 -17.63 -13.95
CA ILE A 55 0.59 -16.28 -13.39
C ILE A 55 0.09 -16.24 -11.94
N ARG A 56 -1.12 -16.74 -11.71
CA ARG A 56 -1.73 -16.81 -10.39
C ARG A 56 -1.11 -17.93 -9.55
N ASP A 57 -0.57 -17.57 -8.39
CA ASP A 57 -0.03 -18.49 -7.39
C ASP A 57 -0.70 -18.24 -6.03
N PRO A 58 -1.80 -18.96 -5.71
CA PRO A 58 -2.52 -18.78 -4.45
C PRO A 58 -1.69 -19.06 -3.20
N GLY A 59 -0.71 -19.97 -3.30
CA GLY A 59 0.19 -20.30 -2.19
C GLY A 59 1.10 -19.11 -1.88
N ARG A 60 1.68 -18.50 -2.91
CA ARG A 60 2.47 -17.27 -2.77
C ARG A 60 1.65 -16.11 -2.23
N GLU A 61 0.45 -15.89 -2.75
CA GLU A 61 -0.45 -14.81 -2.29
C GLU A 61 -0.78 -14.95 -0.80
N LYS A 62 -1.15 -16.15 -0.35
CA LYS A 62 -1.42 -16.45 1.07
C LYS A 62 -0.20 -16.17 1.95
N ASN A 63 0.99 -16.50 1.48
CA ASN A 63 2.24 -16.23 2.22
C ASN A 63 2.52 -14.73 2.33
N ILE A 64 2.26 -13.93 1.29
CA ILE A 64 2.37 -12.47 1.36
C ILE A 64 1.44 -11.94 2.44
N LEU A 65 0.15 -12.30 2.39
CA LEU A 65 -0.86 -11.78 3.30
C LEU A 65 -0.59 -12.17 4.76
N LYS A 66 -0.08 -13.39 5.01
CA LYS A 66 0.36 -13.81 6.34
C LYS A 66 1.50 -12.94 6.87
N THR A 67 2.50 -12.64 6.05
CA THR A 67 3.62 -11.77 6.43
C THR A 67 3.13 -10.35 6.75
N ILE A 68 2.23 -9.81 5.92
CA ILE A 68 1.64 -8.48 6.12
C ILE A 68 0.83 -8.41 7.41
N ALA A 69 0.01 -9.43 7.69
CA ALA A 69 -0.76 -9.50 8.93
C ALA A 69 0.16 -9.52 10.17
N GLY A 70 1.27 -10.26 10.11
CA GLY A 70 2.25 -10.31 11.20
C GLY A 70 3.06 -9.03 11.40
N ALA A 71 3.12 -8.15 10.41
CA ALA A 71 3.82 -6.87 10.47
C ALA A 71 2.92 -5.72 11.00
N ALA A 72 1.66 -6.00 11.35
CA ALA A 72 0.73 -4.98 11.85
C ALA A 72 1.15 -4.48 13.24
N SER A 73 1.87 -3.35 13.28
CA SER A 73 2.36 -2.72 14.53
C SER A 73 1.89 -1.28 14.72
N GLY A 74 0.92 -0.83 13.92
CA GLY A 74 0.47 0.56 13.85
C GLY A 74 -1.05 0.72 13.94
N PRO A 75 -1.59 1.92 13.65
CA PRO A 75 -3.01 2.20 13.76
C PRO A 75 -3.89 1.43 12.76
N LEU A 76 -3.30 0.85 11.71
CA LEU A 76 -3.99 -0.05 10.80
C LEU A 76 -3.98 -1.46 11.37
N SER A 77 -5.16 -2.07 11.48
CA SER A 77 -5.31 -3.47 11.86
C SER A 77 -4.72 -4.42 10.81
N ALA A 78 -4.37 -5.63 11.24
CA ALA A 78 -3.90 -6.69 10.35
C ALA A 78 -4.88 -6.95 9.18
N ASP A 79 -6.18 -6.92 9.43
CA ASP A 79 -7.20 -7.10 8.39
C ASP A 79 -7.23 -5.94 7.41
N SER A 80 -7.00 -4.71 7.89
CA SER A 80 -6.96 -3.52 7.02
C SER A 80 -5.74 -3.57 6.10
N LEU A 81 -4.58 -3.96 6.63
CA LEU A 81 -3.39 -4.17 5.82
C LEU A 81 -3.57 -5.31 4.82
N GLN A 82 -4.20 -6.42 5.22
CA GLN A 82 -4.51 -7.52 4.31
C GLN A 82 -5.37 -7.06 3.13
N ARG A 83 -6.47 -6.33 3.36
CA ARG A 83 -7.34 -5.82 2.28
C ARG A 83 -6.60 -4.90 1.30
N ILE A 84 -5.71 -4.04 1.82
CA ILE A 84 -4.87 -3.18 0.97
C ILE A 84 -3.95 -4.05 0.10
N PHE A 85 -3.26 -5.02 0.71
CA PHE A 85 -2.32 -5.87 -0.03
C PHE A 85 -3.00 -6.85 -0.98
N GLU A 86 -4.23 -7.30 -0.70
CA GLU A 86 -5.07 -8.06 -1.63
C GLU A 86 -5.36 -7.24 -2.89
N ALA A 87 -5.73 -5.97 -2.75
CA ALA A 87 -5.93 -5.08 -3.89
C ALA A 87 -4.63 -4.92 -4.69
N VAL A 88 -3.52 -4.64 -4.01
CA VAL A 88 -2.20 -4.48 -4.64
C VAL A 88 -1.72 -5.76 -5.34
N ILE A 89 -2.00 -6.95 -4.80
CA ILE A 89 -1.75 -8.24 -5.48
C ILE A 89 -2.64 -8.36 -6.72
N ARG A 90 -3.94 -8.08 -6.59
CA ARG A 90 -4.92 -8.19 -7.68
C ARG A 90 -4.54 -7.31 -8.87
N GLU A 91 -4.21 -6.04 -8.62
CA GLU A 91 -3.86 -5.11 -9.71
C GLU A 91 -2.54 -5.50 -10.40
N CYS A 92 -1.53 -5.95 -9.65
CA CYS A 92 -0.29 -6.42 -10.27
C CYS A 92 -0.49 -7.70 -11.10
N ARG A 93 -1.33 -8.61 -10.63
CA ARG A 93 -1.67 -9.82 -11.39
C ARG A 93 -2.43 -9.48 -12.67
N ALA A 94 -3.36 -8.53 -12.63
CA ALA A 94 -4.08 -8.08 -13.81
C ALA A 94 -3.10 -7.53 -14.87
N LEU A 95 -2.08 -6.77 -14.45
CA LEU A 95 -1.03 -6.30 -15.33
C LEU A 95 -0.18 -7.45 -15.92
N GLU A 96 0.19 -8.44 -15.10
CA GLU A 96 0.89 -9.65 -15.60
C GLU A 96 0.04 -10.40 -16.65
N GLU A 97 -1.29 -10.39 -16.53
CA GLU A 97 -2.21 -11.07 -17.45
C GLU A 97 -2.44 -10.30 -18.77
N GLU A 98 -2.36 -8.96 -18.75
CA GLU A 98 -2.50 -8.11 -19.95
C GLU A 98 -1.29 -8.21 -20.90
N GLU A 99 -0.09 -8.40 -20.34
CA GLU A 99 1.18 -8.50 -21.07
C GLU A 99 1.48 -9.92 -21.60
N ARG A 100 0.52 -10.84 -21.50
CA ARG A 100 0.65 -12.25 -21.91
C ARG A 100 0.24 -12.47 -23.38
#